data_AF-A0A7C4DWT9-F1
#
_entry.id   AF-A0A7C4DWT9-F1
#
_cell.length_a   1.000
_cell.length_b   1.000
_cell.length_c   1.000
_cell.angle_alpha   90.00
_cell.angle_beta   90.00
_cell.angle_gamma   90.00
#
_symmetry.space_group_name_H-M   'P 1'
#
loop_
_entity.id
_entity.type
_entity.pdbx_description
1 polymer ?
#
loop_
_entity_poly.entity_id
_entity_poly.type
_entity_poly.pdbx_seq_one_letter_code
_entity_poly.pdbx_strand_id
1 'polypeptide(L)'
;MKKLIKKALITSWKPGWRGMSVELLNGFICLWRTAPEVIALIVYIVISILVPVLLYVGGRILGPSKPTPEKTMTFECGQVPVGKAHLRITAHYYPYALIYAIYTALAIILLFSAPGIAKLEAETKGYVFGFVGLPFVALVVTALTLFSATIALSSYMRGFRRG
;
A
#
# COMPACT_ATOMS: atom_id res chain seq x y z
N MET A 1 -42.18 38.11 -8.04
CA MET A 1 -40.70 38.08 -7.93
C MET A 1 -40.11 36.74 -7.49
N LYS A 2 -40.56 36.13 -6.38
CA LYS A 2 -40.00 34.85 -5.86
C LYS A 2 -40.08 33.64 -6.83
N LYS A 3 -41.08 33.60 -7.72
CA LYS A 3 -41.24 32.52 -8.74
C LYS A 3 -40.20 32.59 -9.87
N LEU A 4 -39.69 33.78 -10.20
CA LEU A 4 -38.69 33.97 -11.25
C LEU A 4 -37.29 33.57 -10.76
N ILE A 5 -36.96 33.90 -9.51
CA ILE A 5 -35.69 33.53 -8.86
C ILE A 5 -35.56 32.00 -8.72
N LYS A 6 -36.65 31.31 -8.36
CA LYS A 6 -36.65 29.84 -8.21
C LYS A 6 -36.45 29.11 -9.55
N LYS A 7 -36.93 29.68 -10.67
CA LYS A 7 -36.76 29.11 -12.01
C LYS A 7 -35.34 29.31 -12.56
N ALA A 8 -34.69 30.41 -12.22
CA ALA A 8 -33.30 30.69 -12.57
C ALA A 8 -32.31 29.77 -11.82
N LEU A 9 -32.56 29.50 -10.52
CA LEU A 9 -31.73 28.62 -9.70
C LEU A 9 -31.80 27.13 -10.10
N ILE A 10 -32.93 26.67 -10.65
CA ILE A 10 -33.12 25.28 -11.09
C ILE A 10 -32.53 25.05 -12.50
N THR A 11 -32.45 26.09 -13.33
CA THR A 11 -31.97 25.97 -14.73
C THR A 11 -30.46 26.14 -14.89
N SER A 12 -29.76 26.76 -13.93
CA SER A 12 -28.30 26.89 -13.95
C SER A 12 -27.56 25.64 -13.42
N TRP A 13 -28.26 24.77 -12.69
CA TRP A 13 -27.67 23.54 -12.16
C TRP A 13 -27.80 22.38 -13.16
N LYS A 14 -26.96 22.40 -14.19
CA LYS A 14 -26.67 21.22 -15.02
C LYS A 14 -25.54 20.44 -14.34
N PRO A 15 -25.78 19.26 -13.74
CA PRO A 15 -24.69 18.45 -13.20
C PRO A 15 -23.80 17.98 -14.36
N GLY A 16 -22.59 18.54 -14.45
CA GLY A 16 -21.57 18.23 -15.46
C GLY A 16 -21.04 16.79 -15.43
N TRP A 17 -21.52 15.97 -14.50
CA TRP A 17 -21.12 14.58 -14.31
C TRP A 17 -21.71 13.60 -15.34
N ARG A 18 -22.74 14.01 -16.10
CA ARG A 18 -23.48 13.09 -16.99
C ARG A 18 -22.77 12.73 -18.31
N GLY A 19 -21.73 13.48 -18.71
CA GLY A 19 -20.91 13.19 -19.89
C GLY A 19 -19.43 12.93 -19.57
N MET A 20 -19.00 13.23 -18.34
CA MET A 20 -17.60 13.16 -17.95
C MET A 20 -17.08 11.72 -17.80
N SER A 21 -17.93 10.74 -17.51
CA SER A 21 -17.50 9.34 -17.36
C SER A 21 -17.10 8.67 -18.68
N VAL A 22 -17.83 8.94 -19.77
CA VAL A 22 -17.63 8.25 -21.05
C VAL A 22 -16.43 8.82 -21.81
N GLU A 23 -16.20 10.14 -21.74
CA GLU A 23 -15.01 10.76 -22.32
C GLU A 23 -13.74 10.48 -21.52
N LEU A 24 -13.82 10.40 -20.18
CA LEU A 24 -12.70 9.93 -19.36
C LEU A 24 -12.38 8.46 -19.65
N LEU A 25 -13.39 7.61 -19.84
CA LEU A 25 -13.18 6.21 -20.18
C LEU A 25 -12.55 6.08 -21.57
N ASN A 26 -13.03 6.82 -22.56
CA ASN A 26 -12.46 6.84 -23.91
C ASN A 26 -11.05 7.45 -23.94
N GLY A 27 -10.78 8.49 -23.14
CA GLY A 27 -9.45 9.07 -22.95
C GLY A 27 -8.48 8.09 -22.27
N PHE A 28 -8.94 7.35 -21.26
CA PHE A 28 -8.18 6.27 -20.62
C PHE A 28 -7.85 5.14 -21.59
N ILE A 29 -8.83 4.70 -22.39
CA ILE A 29 -8.64 3.68 -23.43
C ILE A 29 -7.67 4.16 -24.51
N CYS A 30 -7.77 5.43 -24.92
CA CYS A 30 -6.87 6.02 -25.90
C CYS A 30 -5.43 6.12 -25.37
N LEU A 31 -5.26 6.53 -24.11
CA LEU A 31 -3.97 6.57 -23.40
C LEU A 31 -3.34 5.16 -23.27
N TRP A 32 -4.17 4.14 -23.01
CA TRP A 32 -3.74 2.74 -22.96
C TRP A 32 -3.38 2.15 -24.33
N ARG A 33 -3.94 2.70 -25.41
CA ARG A 33 -3.77 2.16 -26.76
C ARG A 33 -2.54 2.70 -27.50
N THR A 34 -2.11 3.92 -27.21
CA THR A 34 -1.08 4.63 -28.00
C THR A 34 0.23 4.92 -27.27
N ALA A 35 0.30 4.72 -25.95
CA ALA A 35 1.54 4.96 -25.20
C ALA A 35 2.48 3.74 -25.27
N PRO A 36 3.67 3.83 -25.90
CA PRO A 36 4.64 2.72 -25.93
C PRO A 36 5.10 2.31 -24.52
N GLU A 37 5.01 3.23 -23.55
CA GLU A 37 5.35 2.96 -22.15
C GLU A 37 4.40 1.98 -21.47
N VAL A 38 3.11 1.97 -21.85
CA VAL A 38 2.15 0.99 -21.31
C VAL A 38 2.47 -0.41 -21.83
N ILE A 39 2.88 -0.51 -23.09
CA ILE A 39 3.33 -1.78 -23.69
C ILE A 39 4.59 -2.27 -22.96
N ALA A 40 5.56 -1.40 -22.73
CA ALA A 40 6.78 -1.74 -21.98
C ALA A 40 6.47 -2.21 -20.55
N LEU A 41 5.53 -1.55 -19.86
CA LEU A 41 5.07 -1.95 -18.52
C LEU A 41 4.40 -3.33 -18.54
N ILE A 42 3.53 -3.59 -19.51
CA ILE A 42 2.86 -4.90 -19.64
C ILE A 42 3.90 -6.00 -19.87
N VAL A 43 4.85 -5.77 -20.78
CA VAL A 43 5.94 -6.72 -21.05
C VAL A 43 6.77 -6.96 -19.78
N TYR A 44 7.10 -5.91 -19.03
CA TYR A 44 7.81 -6.02 -17.76
C TYR A 44 7.05 -6.86 -16.72
N ILE A 45 5.75 -6.62 -16.56
CA ILE A 45 4.91 -7.38 -15.63
C ILE A 45 4.85 -8.85 -16.04
N VAL A 46 4.65 -9.12 -17.34
CA VAL A 46 4.62 -10.48 -17.88
C VAL A 46 5.94 -11.18 -17.60
N ILE A 47 7.08 -10.58 -17.92
CA ILE A 47 8.40 -11.19 -17.66
C ILE A 47 8.62 -11.41 -16.16
N SER A 48 8.27 -10.43 -15.32
CA SER A 48 8.46 -10.50 -13.86
C SER A 48 7.69 -11.65 -13.21
N ILE A 49 6.55 -12.05 -13.78
CA ILE A 49 5.76 -13.20 -13.33
C ILE A 49 6.24 -14.49 -14.02
N LEU A 50 6.53 -14.43 -15.31
CA LEU A 50 6.93 -15.57 -16.13
C LEU A 50 8.22 -16.19 -15.61
N VAL A 51 9.23 -15.39 -15.27
CA VAL A 51 10.53 -15.88 -14.80
C VAL A 51 10.42 -16.74 -13.53
N PRO A 52 9.84 -16.28 -12.41
CA PRO A 52 9.72 -17.11 -11.20
C PRO A 52 8.84 -18.34 -11.42
N VAL A 53 7.80 -18.25 -12.26
CA VAL A 53 6.97 -19.41 -12.62
C VAL A 53 7.79 -20.44 -13.40
N LEU A 54 8.55 -20.02 -14.41
CA LEU A 54 9.42 -20.90 -15.18
C LEU A 54 10.52 -21.52 -14.32
N LEU A 55 11.10 -20.78 -13.39
CA LEU A 55 12.08 -21.32 -12.44
C LEU A 55 11.44 -22.35 -11.50
N TYR A 56 10.24 -22.09 -11.00
CA TYR A 56 9.50 -23.05 -10.17
C TYR A 56 9.15 -24.33 -10.94
N VAL A 57 8.59 -24.20 -12.14
CA VAL A 57 8.21 -25.33 -12.99
C VAL A 57 9.46 -26.09 -13.45
N GLY A 58 10.50 -25.37 -13.85
CA GLY A 58 11.80 -25.95 -14.19
C GLY A 58 12.40 -26.74 -13.03
N GLY A 59 12.36 -26.20 -11.81
CA GLY A 59 12.80 -26.91 -10.60
C GLY A 59 11.97 -28.16 -10.30
N ARG A 60 10.67 -28.15 -10.61
CA ARG A 60 9.80 -29.32 -10.48
C ARG A 60 10.03 -30.40 -11.54
N ILE A 61 10.39 -30.02 -12.76
CA ILE A 61 10.61 -30.95 -13.88
C ILE A 61 12.04 -31.53 -13.84
N LEU A 62 13.04 -30.68 -13.61
CA LEU A 62 14.45 -31.09 -13.60
C LEU A 62 14.87 -31.71 -12.25
N GLY A 63 14.16 -31.38 -11.17
CA GLY A 63 14.47 -31.87 -9.83
C GLY A 63 14.03 -33.32 -9.58
N PRO A 64 14.80 -34.12 -8.83
CA PRO A 64 14.41 -35.47 -8.46
C PRO A 64 13.18 -35.46 -7.53
N SER A 65 12.06 -35.97 -8.02
CA SER A 65 10.83 -36.10 -7.23
C SER A 65 10.79 -37.46 -6.52
N LYS A 66 11.10 -37.47 -5.22
CA LYS A 66 11.01 -38.66 -4.35
C LYS A 66 10.21 -38.34 -3.08
N PRO A 67 8.87 -38.21 -3.17
CA PRO A 67 8.02 -37.98 -2.01
C PRO A 67 8.03 -39.22 -1.12
N THR A 68 8.41 -39.07 0.15
CA THR A 68 8.29 -40.10 1.18
C THR A 68 7.41 -39.56 2.30
N PRO A 69 6.69 -40.43 3.06
CA PRO A 69 5.81 -39.99 4.13
C PRO A 69 6.52 -39.04 5.12
N GLU A 70 7.77 -39.35 5.46
CA GLU A 70 8.63 -38.54 6.34
C GLU A 70 8.94 -37.15 5.78
N LYS A 71 9.21 -37.02 4.46
CA LYS A 71 9.48 -35.73 3.81
C LYS A 71 8.26 -34.83 3.71
N THR A 72 7.07 -35.42 3.81
CA THR A 72 5.79 -34.69 3.76
C THR A 72 5.25 -34.36 5.15
N MET A 73 5.87 -34.87 6.23
CA MET A 73 5.49 -34.54 7.60
C MET A 73 6.07 -33.18 8.03
N THR A 74 5.37 -32.50 8.94
CA THR A 74 5.87 -31.29 9.59
C THR A 74 7.14 -31.59 10.38
N PHE A 75 8.17 -30.76 10.22
CA PHE A 75 9.43 -30.92 10.93
C PHE A 75 9.29 -30.54 12.42
N GLU A 76 9.45 -31.50 13.32
CA GLU A 76 9.42 -31.33 14.79
C GLU A 76 10.69 -31.94 15.42
N CYS A 77 11.87 -31.51 14.98
CA CYS A 77 13.18 -31.97 15.49
C CYS A 77 13.38 -33.50 15.45
N GLY A 78 12.81 -34.18 14.44
CA GLY A 78 12.88 -35.64 14.28
C GLY A 78 11.87 -36.44 15.10
N GLN A 79 10.93 -35.77 15.78
CA GLN A 79 9.78 -36.42 16.42
C GLN A 79 8.59 -36.47 15.46
N VAL A 80 7.73 -37.49 15.61
CA VAL A 80 6.47 -37.58 14.87
C VAL A 80 5.52 -36.50 15.41
N PRO A 81 4.96 -35.61 14.57
CA PRO A 81 4.09 -34.54 15.03
C PRO A 81 2.82 -35.13 15.65
N VAL A 82 2.55 -34.77 16.90
CA VAL A 82 1.37 -35.24 17.66
C VAL A 82 0.48 -34.06 18.02
N GLY A 83 -0.82 -34.21 17.77
CA GLY A 83 -1.83 -33.19 18.07
C GLY A 83 -1.97 -32.10 17.01
N LYS A 84 -2.91 -31.18 17.26
CA LYS A 84 -3.11 -29.99 16.42
C LYS A 84 -2.21 -28.88 16.94
N ALA A 85 -1.49 -28.22 16.03
CA ALA A 85 -0.71 -27.03 16.37
C ALA A 85 -1.65 -25.92 16.87
N HIS A 86 -1.63 -25.66 18.17
CA HIS A 86 -2.38 -24.54 18.75
C HIS A 86 -1.57 -23.26 18.55
N LEU A 87 -1.88 -22.53 17.48
CA LEU A 87 -1.23 -21.28 17.17
C LEU A 87 -1.68 -20.19 18.17
N ARG A 88 -0.87 -19.93 19.20
CA ARG A 88 -1.03 -18.76 20.06
C ARG A 88 -0.49 -17.53 19.33
N ILE A 89 -1.28 -16.99 18.39
CA ILE A 89 -0.94 -15.72 17.75
C ILE A 89 -1.03 -14.62 18.81
N THR A 90 0.12 -14.16 19.27
CA THR A 90 0.17 -13.00 20.16
C THR A 90 -0.02 -11.72 19.32
N ALA A 91 -0.88 -10.80 19.78
CA ALA A 91 -1.25 -9.59 19.03
C ALA A 91 -0.13 -8.53 18.91
N HIS A 92 1.11 -8.88 19.25
CA HIS A 92 2.23 -7.93 19.28
C HIS A 92 2.51 -7.27 17.93
N TYR A 93 2.20 -7.91 16.80
CA TYR A 93 2.41 -7.35 15.46
C TYR A 93 1.25 -6.48 14.94
N TYR A 94 0.09 -6.50 15.60
CA TYR A 94 -1.08 -5.74 15.14
C TYR A 94 -0.87 -4.21 15.15
N PRO A 95 -0.27 -3.60 16.20
CA PRO A 95 0.02 -2.16 16.20
C PRO A 95 0.95 -1.72 15.06
N TYR A 96 1.88 -2.59 14.64
CA TYR A 96 2.80 -2.33 13.54
C TYR A 96 2.05 -2.18 12.21
N ALA A 97 1.12 -3.09 11.93
CA ALA A 97 0.28 -3.03 10.73
C ALA A 97 -0.63 -1.79 10.73
N LEU A 98 -1.19 -1.43 11.89
CA LEU A 98 -2.07 -0.26 12.03
C LEU A 98 -1.31 1.06 11.79
N ILE A 99 -0.14 1.24 12.41
CA ILE A 99 0.70 2.43 12.21
C ILE A 99 1.15 2.54 10.75
N TYR A 100 1.59 1.43 10.14
CA TYR A 100 1.97 1.39 8.73
C TYR A 100 0.81 1.79 7.81
N ALA A 101 -0.39 1.26 8.03
CA ALA A 101 -1.56 1.57 7.21
C ALA A 101 -1.94 3.06 7.29
N ILE A 102 -1.96 3.63 8.50
CA ILE A 102 -2.27 5.06 8.71
C ILE A 102 -1.23 5.94 8.02
N TYR A 103 0.06 5.66 8.26
CA TYR A 103 1.14 6.46 7.68
C TYR A 103 1.19 6.37 6.16
N THR A 104 0.95 5.18 5.60
CA THR A 104 0.88 4.96 4.15
C THR A 104 -0.27 5.73 3.52
N ALA A 105 -1.45 5.75 4.14
CA ALA A 105 -2.57 6.53 3.65
C ALA A 105 -2.26 8.04 3.58
N LEU A 106 -1.62 8.58 4.63
CA LEU A 106 -1.20 9.99 4.64
C LEU A 106 -0.13 10.30 3.59
N ALA A 107 0.88 9.42 3.44
CA ALA A 107 1.92 9.58 2.43
C ALA A 107 1.35 9.58 1.01
N ILE A 108 0.36 8.75 0.72
CA ILE A 108 -0.33 8.70 -0.58
C ILE A 108 -1.03 10.04 -0.86
N ILE A 109 -1.74 10.61 0.12
CA ILE A 109 -2.41 11.92 -0.03
C ILE A 109 -1.40 13.02 -0.37
N LEU A 110 -0.24 13.01 0.28
CA LEU A 110 0.84 13.94 -0.03
C LEU A 110 1.44 13.73 -1.42
N LEU A 111 1.66 12.48 -1.82
CA LEU A 111 2.17 12.16 -3.15
C LEU A 111 1.22 12.64 -4.26
N PHE A 112 -0.10 12.44 -4.10
CA PHE A 112 -1.09 12.91 -5.06
C PHE A 112 -1.19 14.43 -5.16
N SER A 113 -1.00 15.14 -4.04
CA SER A 113 -1.04 16.61 -4.00
C SER A 113 0.26 17.28 -4.47
N ALA A 114 1.39 16.57 -4.48
CA ALA A 114 2.71 17.11 -4.80
C ALA A 114 2.81 17.82 -6.17
N PRO A 115 2.28 17.30 -7.29
CA PRO A 115 2.34 17.99 -8.58
C PRO A 115 1.55 19.30 -8.61
N GLY A 116 0.47 19.38 -7.82
CA GLY A 116 -0.30 20.62 -7.66
C GLY A 116 0.50 21.66 -6.89
N ILE A 117 1.15 21.25 -5.80
CA ILE A 117 2.02 22.11 -4.98
C ILE A 117 3.22 22.60 -5.79
N ALA A 118 3.77 21.76 -6.68
CA ALA A 118 4.92 22.12 -7.52
C ALA A 118 4.64 23.31 -8.46
N LYS A 119 3.38 23.56 -8.82
CA LYS A 119 2.99 24.67 -9.71
C LYS A 119 2.72 25.99 -8.98
N LEU A 120 2.71 26.01 -7.66
CA LEU A 120 2.46 27.20 -6.86
C LEU A 120 3.65 28.16 -6.86
N GLU A 121 3.40 29.44 -6.56
CA GLU A 121 4.43 30.46 -6.33
C GLU A 121 5.26 30.12 -5.08
N ALA A 122 6.50 30.62 -5.00
CA ALA A 122 7.44 30.28 -3.93
C ALA A 122 6.90 30.65 -2.52
N GLU A 123 6.24 31.79 -2.41
CA GLU A 123 5.60 32.25 -1.17
C GLU A 123 4.51 31.27 -0.71
N THR A 124 3.58 30.92 -1.60
CA THR A 124 2.50 29.97 -1.31
C THR A 124 3.04 28.57 -1.00
N LYS A 125 4.11 28.14 -1.68
CA LYS A 125 4.81 26.88 -1.37
C LYS A 125 5.36 26.87 0.04
N GLY A 126 5.97 27.97 0.48
CA GLY A 126 6.47 28.14 1.85
C GLY A 126 5.36 27.96 2.88
N TYR A 127 4.20 28.59 2.66
CA TYR A 127 3.03 28.41 3.53
C TYR A 127 2.51 26.97 3.54
N VAL A 128 2.34 26.34 2.38
CA VAL A 128 1.89 24.94 2.30
C VAL A 128 2.88 24.00 2.99
N PHE A 129 4.18 24.22 2.81
CA PHE A 129 5.21 23.45 3.50
C PHE A 129 5.16 23.64 5.02
N GLY A 130 4.97 24.88 5.51
CA GLY A 130 4.85 25.16 6.94
C GLY A 130 3.59 24.56 7.58
N PHE A 131 2.43 24.70 6.93
CA PHE A 131 1.15 24.27 7.50
C PHE A 131 0.80 22.80 7.27
N VAL A 132 1.35 22.15 6.23
CA VAL A 132 1.02 20.75 5.88
C VAL A 132 2.27 19.87 5.92
N GLY A 133 3.37 20.33 5.32
CA GLY A 133 4.62 19.56 5.25
C GLY A 133 5.28 19.35 6.61
N LEU A 134 5.49 20.43 7.37
CA LEU A 134 6.15 20.43 8.68
C LEU A 134 5.41 19.56 9.72
N PRO A 135 4.07 19.66 9.91
CA PRO A 135 3.37 18.78 10.84
C PRO A 135 3.36 17.33 10.37
N PHE A 136 3.36 17.06 9.05
CA PHE A 136 3.52 15.70 8.57
C PHE A 136 4.90 15.12 8.93
N VAL A 137 5.99 15.87 8.68
CA VAL A 137 7.35 15.47 9.08
C VAL A 137 7.43 15.25 10.59
N ALA A 138 6.84 16.14 11.39
CA ALA A 138 6.79 15.97 12.84
C ALA A 138 6.04 14.68 13.24
N LEU A 139 4.91 14.36 12.60
CA LEU A 139 4.17 13.11 12.81
C LEU A 139 5.01 11.88 12.46
N VAL A 140 5.80 11.94 11.39
CA VAL A 140 6.71 10.84 11.02
C VAL A 140 7.77 10.64 12.10
N VAL A 141 8.38 11.73 12.55
CA VAL A 141 9.42 11.70 13.58
C VAL A 141 8.85 11.16 14.89
N THR A 142 7.65 11.60 15.31
CA THR A 142 7.01 11.06 16.52
C THR A 142 6.63 9.59 16.38
N ALA A 143 6.16 9.17 15.21
CA ALA A 143 5.90 7.75 14.95
C ALA A 143 7.18 6.91 15.06
N LEU A 144 8.30 7.39 14.51
CA LEU A 144 9.60 6.71 14.58
C LEU A 144 10.17 6.65 16.00
N THR A 145 10.02 7.71 16.79
CA THR A 145 10.48 7.72 18.19
C THR A 145 9.64 6.82 19.08
N LEU A 146 8.31 6.82 18.91
CA LEU A 146 7.42 5.89 19.61
C LEU A 146 7.72 4.43 19.25
N PHE A 147 8.02 4.19 17.97
CA PHE A 147 8.41 2.89 17.47
C PHE A 147 9.71 2.38 18.10
N SER A 148 10.77 3.19 18.08
CA SER A 148 12.05 2.82 18.69
C SER A 148 11.93 2.65 20.20
N ALA A 149 11.13 3.48 20.87
CA ALA A 149 10.85 3.34 22.30
C ALA A 149 10.12 2.03 22.63
N THR A 150 9.15 1.61 21.81
CA THR A 150 8.42 0.35 22.01
C THR A 150 9.36 -0.86 21.86
N ILE A 151 10.28 -0.83 20.89
CA ILE A 151 11.29 -1.87 20.71
C ILE A 151 12.26 -1.92 21.90
N ALA A 152 12.74 -0.75 22.35
CA ALA A 152 13.62 -0.66 23.52
C ALA A 152 12.95 -1.20 24.78
N LEU A 153 11.70 -0.81 25.05
CA LEU A 153 10.92 -1.30 26.20
C LEU A 153 10.68 -2.81 26.12
N SER A 154 10.36 -3.33 24.94
CA SER A 154 10.16 -4.77 24.73
C SER A 154 11.46 -5.57 24.95
N SER A 155 12.62 -4.96 24.70
CA SER A 155 13.93 -5.57 24.92
C SER A 155 14.30 -5.55 26.40
N TYR A 156 14.02 -4.45 27.10
CA TYR A 156 14.21 -4.32 28.54
C TYR A 156 13.37 -5.33 29.34
N MET A 157 12.07 -5.43 29.05
CA MET A 157 11.16 -6.35 29.74
C MET A 157 11.55 -7.83 29.57
N ARG A 158 12.12 -8.19 28.42
CA ARG A 158 12.64 -9.56 28.17
C ARG A 158 13.95 -9.86 28.91
N GLY A 159 14.77 -8.84 29.17
CA GLY A 159 15.98 -8.96 29.98
C GLY A 159 15.66 -9.21 31.46
N PHE A 160 14.69 -8.48 32.01
CA PHE A 160 14.28 -8.64 33.41
C PHE A 160 13.66 -10.01 33.71
N ARG A 161 12.94 -10.63 32.75
CA ARG A 161 12.33 -11.95 32.93
C ARG A 161 13.32 -13.13 32.87
N ARG A 162 14.61 -12.88 32.60
CA ARG A 162 15.64 -13.92 32.44
C ARG A 162 16.69 -13.95 33.55
N GLY A 163 16.71 -12.97 34.44
CA GLY A 163 17.51 -12.97 35.68
C GLY A 163 16.63 -13.35 36.86
#